data_AF-N9M099-F1
#
_entry.id   AF-N9M099-F1
#
_cell.length_a   1.000
_cell.length_b   1.000
_cell.length_c   1.000
_cell.angle_alpha   90.00
_cell.angle_beta   90.00
_cell.angle_gamma   90.00
#
_symmetry.space_group_name_H-M   'P 1'
#
loop_
_entity.id
_entity.type
_entity.pdbx_description
1 polymer ?
#
loop_
_entity_poly.entity_id
_entity_poly.type
_entity_poly.pdbx_seq_one_letter_code
_entity_poly.pdbx_strand_id
1 'polypeptide(L)'
;MVKRIVITMLCVASLSGCASFISGGTGTAPVGTDQGARTLGQVFIDSSIVRTAKINLYKLDSRFKQSRVNIESFHGHVLLTGQVPDAHLKQLAEDNVKAMSDVKAVHNFITIGNQISYGTIMQDTAATANTRGLIMKAPVVADSKVHVHTEDGVLYVMGRLNNAEIADLNQVLAQVGNVTKIVTLIDNVETLSNSTSQNFATTASSSALVQTPVAIDPDTVEPTYAQ
;
A
#
# COMPACT_ATOMS: atom_id res chain seq x y z
N MET A 1 20.47 3.95 -55.02
CA MET A 1 20.33 4.95 -53.93
C MET A 1 18.89 5.10 -53.45
N VAL A 2 17.90 5.14 -54.35
CA VAL A 2 16.45 5.27 -54.01
C VAL A 2 15.94 4.22 -52.99
N LYS A 3 16.37 2.96 -53.11
CA LYS A 3 15.95 1.87 -52.21
C LYS A 3 16.39 2.06 -50.74
N ARG A 4 17.52 2.74 -50.50
CA ARG A 4 18.00 3.06 -49.14
C ARG A 4 17.22 4.22 -48.55
N ILE A 5 16.86 5.21 -49.37
CA ILE A 5 16.06 6.38 -48.95
C ILE A 5 14.64 5.95 -48.55
N VAL A 6 14.02 5.03 -49.30
CA VAL A 6 12.68 4.51 -48.98
C VAL A 6 12.66 3.73 -47.66
N ILE A 7 13.68 2.93 -47.37
CA ILE A 7 13.78 2.17 -46.12
C ILE A 7 14.00 3.11 -44.92
N THR A 8 14.85 4.13 -45.07
CA THR A 8 15.07 5.11 -43.99
C THR A 8 13.81 5.94 -43.72
N MET A 9 13.06 6.32 -44.76
CA MET A 9 11.80 7.08 -44.61
C MET A 9 10.71 6.26 -43.91
N LEU A 10 10.63 4.95 -44.20
CA LEU A 10 9.69 4.04 -43.53
C LEU A 10 10.05 3.80 -42.05
N CYS A 11 11.34 3.70 -41.71
CA CYS A 11 11.80 3.60 -40.32
C CYS A 11 11.51 4.87 -39.51
N VAL A 12 11.66 6.05 -40.11
CA VAL A 12 11.35 7.33 -39.43
C VAL A 12 9.84 7.49 -39.20
N ALA A 13 8.99 7.06 -40.14
CA ALA A 13 7.54 7.06 -39.97
C ALA A 13 7.05 6.09 -38.88
N SER A 14 7.84 5.07 -38.53
CA SER A 14 7.53 4.11 -37.47
C SER A 14 7.84 4.64 -36.07
N LEU A 15 8.68 5.67 -35.96
CA LEU A 15 9.16 6.20 -34.66
C LEU A 15 8.21 7.25 -34.05
N SER A 16 7.36 7.89 -34.86
CA SER A 16 6.37 8.87 -34.41
C SER A 16 5.09 8.25 -33.80
N GLY A 17 4.99 6.92 -33.75
CA GLY A 17 3.80 6.21 -33.26
C GLY A 17 3.70 6.03 -31.74
N CYS A 18 4.78 6.16 -30.97
CA CYS A 18 4.73 5.84 -29.53
C CYS A 18 4.08 6.95 -28.69
N ALA A 19 4.33 8.22 -29.02
CA ALA A 19 3.80 9.35 -28.27
C ALA A 19 2.28 9.52 -28.47
N SER A 20 1.79 9.29 -29.69
CA SER A 20 0.37 9.42 -30.04
C SER A 20 -0.50 8.31 -29.43
N PHE A 21 0.07 7.14 -29.16
CA PHE A 21 -0.65 6.07 -28.45
C PHE A 21 -0.84 6.41 -26.96
N ILE A 22 0.14 7.07 -26.35
CA ILE A 22 0.08 7.49 -24.95
C ILE A 22 -0.87 8.69 -24.78
N SER A 23 -0.88 9.65 -25.70
CA SER A 23 -1.82 10.79 -25.65
C SER A 23 -3.25 10.40 -26.01
N GLY A 24 -3.43 9.44 -26.94
CA GLY A 24 -4.76 8.94 -27.32
C GLY A 24 -5.43 8.07 -26.26
N GLY A 25 -4.66 7.40 -25.39
CA GLY A 25 -5.19 6.53 -24.33
C GLY A 25 -5.52 7.24 -23.01
N THR A 26 -5.14 8.52 -22.85
CA THR A 26 -5.23 9.25 -21.57
C THR A 26 -6.25 10.39 -21.56
N GLY A 27 -6.92 10.67 -22.68
CA GLY A 27 -7.97 11.70 -22.77
C GLY A 27 -7.44 13.13 -22.63
N THR A 28 -8.34 14.11 -22.43
CA THR A 28 -8.02 15.54 -22.33
C THR A 28 -7.73 16.01 -20.90
N ALA A 29 -7.68 15.10 -19.93
CA ALA A 29 -7.41 15.42 -18.54
C ALA A 29 -5.88 15.57 -18.28
N PRO A 30 -5.45 16.42 -17.33
CA PRO A 30 -4.06 16.51 -16.92
C PRO A 30 -3.49 15.14 -16.53
N VAL A 31 -2.29 14.84 -17.01
CA VAL A 31 -1.60 13.60 -16.66
C VAL A 31 -1.14 13.65 -15.20
N GLY A 32 -1.69 12.76 -14.39
CA GLY A 32 -1.40 12.58 -12.97
C GLY A 32 -2.23 11.40 -12.45
N THR A 33 -1.72 10.65 -11.48
CA THR A 33 -2.52 9.58 -10.86
C THR A 33 -3.58 10.22 -9.99
N ASP A 34 -4.85 9.87 -10.20
CA ASP A 34 -5.93 10.15 -9.24
C ASP A 34 -5.47 9.76 -7.84
N GLN A 35 -5.76 10.59 -6.84
CA GLN A 35 -5.37 10.32 -5.45
C GLN A 35 -5.74 8.89 -5.05
N GLY A 36 -4.74 8.08 -4.67
CA GLY A 36 -4.92 6.67 -4.29
C GLY A 36 -4.69 5.63 -5.40
N ALA A 37 -4.59 6.03 -6.68
CA ALA A 37 -4.22 5.11 -7.76
C ALA A 37 -2.71 4.81 -7.76
N ARG A 38 -2.34 3.56 -8.10
CA ARG A 38 -0.93 3.15 -8.19
C ARG A 38 -0.26 3.74 -9.43
N THR A 39 0.92 4.34 -9.25
CA THR A 39 1.82 4.67 -10.36
C THR A 39 2.44 3.38 -10.93
N LEU A 40 2.96 3.43 -12.17
CA LEU A 40 3.69 2.30 -12.75
C LEU A 40 4.89 1.88 -11.89
N GLY A 41 5.60 2.85 -11.30
CA GLY A 41 6.69 2.59 -10.35
C GLY A 41 6.21 1.85 -9.11
N GLN A 42 5.07 2.26 -8.54
CA GLN A 42 4.49 1.59 -7.37
C GLN A 42 4.06 0.15 -7.69
N VAL A 43 3.44 -0.09 -8.86
CA VAL A 43 3.08 -1.45 -9.30
C VAL A 43 4.33 -2.34 -9.41
N PHE A 44 5.44 -1.79 -9.91
CA PHE A 44 6.69 -2.52 -10.01
C PHE A 44 7.29 -2.83 -8.63
N ILE A 45 7.28 -1.88 -7.71
CA ILE A 45 7.74 -2.06 -6.32
C ILE A 45 6.90 -3.15 -5.63
N ASP A 46 5.57 -3.06 -5.69
CA ASP A 46 4.65 -4.06 -5.11
C ASP A 46 4.91 -5.47 -5.68
N SER A 47 5.12 -5.57 -7.00
CA SER A 47 5.47 -6.84 -7.66
C SER A 47 6.83 -7.38 -7.20
N SER A 48 7.82 -6.50 -7.03
CA SER A 48 9.14 -6.85 -6.51
C SER A 48 9.06 -7.40 -5.08
N ILE A 49 8.23 -6.77 -4.22
CA ILE A 49 7.95 -7.25 -2.86
C ILE A 49 7.41 -8.68 -2.90
N VAL A 50 6.31 -8.89 -3.64
CA VAL A 50 5.65 -10.21 -3.74
C VAL A 50 6.61 -11.27 -4.26
N ARG A 51 7.37 -10.96 -5.33
CA ARG A 51 8.30 -11.90 -5.95
C ARG A 51 9.43 -12.28 -4.99
N THR A 52 10.05 -11.30 -4.36
CA THR A 52 11.17 -11.51 -3.44
C THR A 52 10.71 -12.29 -2.21
N ALA A 53 9.57 -11.91 -1.62
CA ALA A 53 8.98 -12.60 -0.48
C ALA A 53 8.71 -14.08 -0.81
N LYS A 54 8.06 -14.39 -1.94
CA LYS A 54 7.78 -15.77 -2.39
C LYS A 54 9.05 -16.59 -2.57
N ILE A 55 10.09 -16.02 -3.18
CA ILE A 55 11.37 -16.71 -3.38
C ILE A 55 12.03 -17.01 -2.03
N ASN A 56 12.01 -16.05 -1.10
CA ASN A 56 12.63 -16.21 0.21
C ASN A 56 11.92 -17.26 1.05
N LEU A 57 10.58 -17.35 1.03
CA LEU A 57 9.85 -18.40 1.75
C LEU A 57 10.41 -19.79 1.45
N TYR A 58 10.57 -20.13 0.17
CA TYR A 58 11.10 -21.44 -0.24
C TYR A 58 12.57 -21.68 0.14
N LYS A 59 13.33 -20.61 0.37
CA LYS A 59 14.72 -20.69 0.84
C LYS A 59 14.82 -20.81 2.36
N LEU A 60 13.89 -20.20 3.08
CA LEU A 60 13.85 -20.19 4.55
C LEU A 60 13.45 -21.56 5.09
N ASP A 61 12.43 -22.19 4.50
CA ASP A 61 12.01 -23.53 4.89
C ASP A 61 11.39 -24.29 3.70
N SER A 62 11.85 -25.53 3.49
CA SER A 62 11.34 -26.39 2.41
C SER A 62 9.86 -26.76 2.56
N ARG A 63 9.32 -26.72 3.79
CA ARG A 63 7.91 -27.04 4.10
C ARG A 63 6.93 -26.02 3.51
N PHE A 64 7.39 -24.81 3.15
CA PHE A 64 6.57 -23.88 2.38
C PHE A 64 6.18 -24.41 1.00
N LYS A 65 6.95 -25.34 0.41
CA LYS A 65 6.58 -26.00 -0.86
C LYS A 65 5.35 -26.90 -0.73
N GLN A 66 5.05 -27.36 0.48
CA GLN A 66 3.89 -28.16 0.84
C GLN A 66 2.84 -27.34 1.60
N SER A 67 3.02 -26.02 1.68
CA SER A 67 2.08 -25.10 2.29
C SER A 67 1.48 -24.22 1.20
N ARG A 68 0.31 -23.64 1.46
CA ARG A 68 -0.32 -22.71 0.54
C ARG A 68 -0.22 -21.32 1.16
N VAL A 69 0.70 -20.50 0.67
CA VAL A 69 0.88 -19.12 1.16
C VAL A 69 0.76 -18.16 -0.01
N ASN A 70 -0.27 -17.32 0.07
CA ASN A 70 -0.47 -16.22 -0.86
C ASN A 70 0.11 -14.94 -0.26
N ILE A 71 0.75 -14.16 -1.11
CA ILE A 71 1.35 -12.88 -0.76
C ILE A 71 0.86 -11.88 -1.79
N GLU A 72 0.16 -10.86 -1.31
CA GLU A 72 -0.34 -9.74 -2.11
C GLU A 72 0.26 -8.44 -1.56
N SER A 73 0.62 -7.49 -2.43
CA SER A 73 1.16 -6.18 -2.01
C SER A 73 0.38 -5.05 -2.67
N PHE A 74 0.03 -4.04 -1.90
CA PHE A 74 -0.60 -2.82 -2.37
C PHE A 74 -0.04 -1.61 -1.62
N HIS A 75 0.65 -0.72 -2.34
CA HIS A 75 1.29 0.48 -1.76
C HIS A 75 2.31 0.20 -0.64
N GLY A 76 2.96 -0.97 -0.67
CA GLY A 76 3.87 -1.45 0.37
C GLY A 76 3.18 -2.07 1.60
N HIS A 77 1.85 -2.18 1.61
CA HIS A 77 1.12 -2.98 2.59
C HIS A 77 0.99 -4.40 2.06
N VAL A 78 1.44 -5.38 2.84
CA VAL A 78 1.47 -6.78 2.42
C VAL A 78 0.41 -7.56 3.16
N LEU A 79 -0.39 -8.30 2.40
CA LEU A 79 -1.36 -9.25 2.88
C LEU A 79 -0.79 -10.67 2.74
N LEU A 80 -0.74 -11.41 3.85
CA LEU A 80 -0.40 -12.82 3.88
C LEU A 80 -1.64 -13.65 4.18
N THR A 81 -1.98 -14.58 3.30
CA THR A 81 -3.14 -15.47 3.44
C THR A 81 -2.76 -16.92 3.11
N GLY A 82 -3.60 -17.87 3.50
CA GLY A 82 -3.44 -19.29 3.20
C GLY A 82 -3.29 -20.15 4.45
N GLN A 83 -2.65 -21.32 4.28
CA GLN A 83 -2.55 -22.37 5.28
C GLN A 83 -1.11 -22.90 5.39
N VAL A 84 -0.65 -23.02 6.64
CA VAL A 84 0.65 -23.62 7.00
C VAL A 84 0.44 -24.71 8.05
N PRO A 85 1.33 -25.71 8.16
CA PRO A 85 1.17 -26.81 9.11
C PRO A 85 1.40 -26.42 10.57
N ASP A 86 2.12 -25.32 10.87
CA ASP A 86 2.43 -24.92 12.24
C ASP A 86 2.63 -23.39 12.40
N ALA A 87 2.64 -22.94 13.66
CA ALA A 87 2.81 -21.53 14.01
C ALA A 87 4.21 -20.98 13.67
N HIS A 88 5.24 -21.83 13.63
CA HIS A 88 6.59 -21.40 13.31
C HIS A 88 6.67 -20.93 11.86
N LEU A 89 6.10 -21.68 10.92
CA LEU A 89 6.04 -21.26 9.51
C LEU A 89 5.18 -20.02 9.31
N LYS A 90 4.09 -19.87 10.07
CA LYS A 90 3.28 -18.65 10.04
C LYS A 90 4.11 -17.42 10.43
N GLN A 91 4.88 -17.52 11.52
CA GLN A 91 5.74 -16.44 11.99
C GLN A 91 6.89 -16.17 11.02
N LEU A 92 7.54 -17.22 10.53
CA LEU A 92 8.65 -17.12 9.59
C LEU A 92 8.25 -16.42 8.28
N ALA A 93 7.03 -16.65 7.81
CA ALA A 93 6.49 -15.95 6.65
C ALA A 93 6.29 -14.45 6.90
N GLU A 94 5.83 -14.08 8.10
CA GLU A 94 5.66 -12.70 8.51
C GLU A 94 6.99 -11.97 8.64
N ASP A 95 7.96 -12.59 9.32
CA ASP A 95 9.29 -12.02 9.56
C ASP A 95 10.05 -11.80 8.24
N ASN A 96 9.93 -12.73 7.29
CA ASN A 96 10.49 -12.60 5.95
C ASN A 96 10.03 -11.32 5.25
N VAL A 97 8.73 -11.03 5.32
CA VAL A 97 8.15 -9.85 4.66
C VAL A 97 8.47 -8.58 5.46
N LYS A 98 8.40 -8.63 6.80
CA LYS A 98 8.73 -7.49 7.67
C LYS A 98 10.17 -7.01 7.52
N ALA A 99 11.10 -7.89 7.18
CA ALA A 99 12.51 -7.54 6.99
C ALA A 99 12.80 -6.77 5.69
N MET A 100 11.81 -6.61 4.79
CA MET A 100 11.99 -5.98 3.49
C MET A 100 11.81 -4.45 3.59
N SER A 101 12.73 -3.69 3.00
CA SER A 101 12.75 -2.21 3.10
C SER A 101 11.55 -1.51 2.49
N ASP A 102 10.95 -2.08 1.44
CA ASP A 102 9.83 -1.48 0.72
C ASP A 102 8.46 -1.77 1.39
N VAL A 103 8.45 -2.58 2.45
CA VAL A 103 7.25 -2.96 3.19
C VAL A 103 6.98 -1.98 4.31
N LYS A 104 5.75 -1.45 4.35
CA LYS A 104 5.29 -0.48 5.36
C LYS A 104 4.49 -1.15 6.48
N ALA A 105 3.66 -2.12 6.12
CA ALA A 105 2.84 -2.87 7.07
C ALA A 105 2.62 -4.28 6.55
N VAL A 106 2.43 -5.21 7.50
CA VAL A 106 2.14 -6.61 7.20
C VAL A 106 0.85 -7.02 7.91
N HIS A 107 -0.10 -7.53 7.15
CA HIS A 107 -1.36 -8.07 7.63
C HIS A 107 -1.34 -9.59 7.47
N ASN A 108 -1.08 -10.32 8.56
CA ASN A 108 -0.94 -11.76 8.54
C ASN A 108 -2.24 -12.49 8.91
N PHE A 109 -2.91 -13.02 7.89
CA PHE A 109 -4.12 -13.85 8.00
C PHE A 109 -3.86 -15.32 7.61
N ILE A 110 -2.59 -15.77 7.62
CA ILE A 110 -2.27 -17.19 7.48
C ILE A 110 -2.93 -17.96 8.63
N THR A 111 -3.55 -19.09 8.30
CA THR A 111 -4.15 -20.03 9.26
C THR A 111 -3.28 -21.26 9.42
N ILE A 112 -3.37 -21.91 10.58
CA ILE A 112 -2.65 -23.16 10.87
C ILE A 112 -3.60 -24.31 10.57
N GLY A 113 -3.23 -25.18 9.63
CA GLY A 113 -4.07 -26.29 9.22
C GLY A 113 -3.70 -26.87 7.87
N ASN A 114 -4.52 -27.80 7.39
CA ASN A 114 -4.38 -28.40 6.07
C ASN A 114 -4.75 -27.39 4.98
N GLN A 115 -4.20 -27.59 3.78
CA GLN A 115 -4.58 -26.79 2.62
C GLN A 115 -6.06 -26.96 2.29
N ILE A 116 -6.67 -25.87 1.82
CA ILE A 116 -8.05 -25.90 1.32
C ILE A 116 -8.17 -26.74 0.05
N SER A 117 -9.37 -27.26 -0.19
CA SER A 117 -9.66 -28.08 -1.37
C SER A 117 -9.61 -27.27 -2.67
N TYR A 118 -9.35 -27.94 -3.80
CA TYR A 118 -9.46 -27.31 -5.12
C TYR A 118 -10.83 -26.68 -5.38
N GLY A 119 -11.91 -27.29 -4.87
CA GLY A 119 -13.27 -26.75 -4.99
C GLY A 119 -13.41 -25.39 -4.30
N THR A 120 -12.87 -25.27 -3.08
CA THR A 120 -12.82 -24.00 -2.34
C THR A 120 -12.02 -22.94 -3.09
N ILE A 121 -10.85 -23.30 -3.65
CA ILE A 121 -10.02 -22.37 -4.43
C ILE A 121 -10.79 -21.85 -5.66
N MET A 122 -11.57 -22.70 -6.33
CA MET A 122 -12.40 -22.26 -7.47
C MET A 122 -13.53 -21.32 -7.03
N GLN A 123 -14.17 -21.60 -5.88
CA GLN A 123 -15.18 -20.71 -5.30
C GLN A 123 -14.59 -19.34 -4.93
N ASP A 124 -13.43 -19.32 -4.29
CA ASP A 124 -12.71 -18.09 -3.95
C ASP A 124 -12.31 -17.28 -5.19
N THR A 125 -11.89 -17.97 -6.26
CA THR A 125 -11.57 -17.32 -7.54
C THR A 125 -12.82 -16.69 -8.15
N ALA A 126 -13.95 -17.38 -8.12
CA ALA A 126 -15.23 -16.86 -8.61
C ALA A 126 -15.73 -15.68 -7.78
N ALA A 127 -15.61 -15.74 -6.44
CA ALA A 127 -15.94 -14.63 -5.54
C ALA A 127 -15.07 -13.40 -5.79
N THR A 128 -13.75 -13.61 -5.99
CA THR A 128 -12.81 -12.54 -6.35
C THR A 128 -13.19 -11.90 -7.69
N ALA A 129 -13.46 -12.71 -8.71
CA ALA A 129 -13.85 -12.22 -10.04
C ALA A 129 -15.19 -11.47 -10.01
N ASN A 130 -16.18 -11.98 -9.27
CA ASN A 130 -17.46 -11.32 -9.07
C ASN A 130 -17.28 -9.96 -8.40
N THR A 131 -16.54 -9.91 -7.28
CA THR A 131 -16.25 -8.68 -6.53
C THR A 131 -15.59 -7.64 -7.43
N ARG A 132 -14.55 -8.03 -8.20
CA ARG A 132 -13.91 -7.12 -9.15
C ARG A 132 -14.87 -6.64 -10.23
N GLY A 133 -15.73 -7.52 -10.75
CA GLY A 133 -16.76 -7.15 -11.71
C GLY A 133 -17.80 -6.15 -11.17
N LEU A 134 -18.12 -6.22 -9.87
CA LEU A 134 -18.98 -5.23 -9.21
C LEU A 134 -18.24 -3.90 -9.02
N ILE A 135 -16.98 -3.92 -8.57
CA ILE A 135 -16.14 -2.70 -8.44
C ILE A 135 -15.99 -2.01 -9.80
N MET A 136 -15.80 -2.75 -10.89
CA MET A 136 -15.70 -2.17 -12.25
C MET A 136 -16.99 -1.49 -12.72
N LYS A 137 -18.14 -1.83 -12.14
CA LYS A 137 -19.45 -1.21 -12.43
C LYS A 137 -19.82 -0.13 -11.42
N ALA A 138 -19.01 0.05 -10.38
CA ALA A 138 -19.27 1.01 -9.34
C ALA A 138 -19.12 2.45 -9.88
N PRO A 139 -19.95 3.39 -9.42
CA PRO A 139 -19.95 4.75 -9.94
C PRO A 139 -18.75 5.59 -9.46
N VAL A 140 -18.20 5.31 -8.27
CA VAL A 140 -17.20 6.16 -7.62
C VAL A 140 -15.89 5.42 -7.40
N VAL A 141 -15.91 4.20 -6.84
CA VAL A 141 -14.69 3.43 -6.58
C VAL A 141 -14.10 2.84 -7.86
N ALA A 142 -12.81 3.03 -8.09
CA ALA A 142 -12.09 2.50 -9.25
C ALA A 142 -11.29 1.22 -8.91
N ASP A 143 -11.29 0.23 -9.82
CA ASP A 143 -10.49 -1.02 -9.68
C ASP A 143 -8.98 -0.74 -9.51
N SER A 144 -8.48 0.35 -10.07
CA SER A 144 -7.05 0.73 -9.95
C SER A 144 -6.62 1.13 -8.53
N LYS A 145 -7.58 1.50 -7.66
CA LYS A 145 -7.37 1.95 -6.29
C LYS A 145 -7.61 0.86 -5.24
N VAL A 146 -8.03 -0.32 -5.67
CA VAL A 146 -8.39 -1.44 -4.80
C VAL A 146 -7.67 -2.71 -5.27
N HIS A 147 -7.34 -3.59 -4.34
CA HIS A 147 -6.84 -4.94 -4.63
C HIS A 147 -7.66 -5.95 -3.83
N VAL A 148 -8.22 -6.92 -4.53
CA VAL A 148 -9.16 -7.89 -3.95
C VAL A 148 -8.54 -9.28 -4.03
N HIS A 149 -8.57 -10.00 -2.91
CA HIS A 149 -8.09 -11.38 -2.82
C HIS A 149 -9.03 -12.18 -1.92
N THR A 150 -9.44 -13.38 -2.31
CA THR A 150 -10.27 -14.26 -1.47
C THR A 150 -9.49 -15.51 -1.10
N GLU A 151 -9.61 -15.92 0.16
CA GLU A 151 -9.01 -17.14 0.68
C GLU A 151 -9.93 -17.81 1.70
N ASP A 152 -10.27 -19.07 1.46
CA ASP A 152 -11.11 -19.92 2.33
C ASP A 152 -12.45 -19.24 2.69
N GLY A 153 -13.10 -18.65 1.67
CA GLY A 153 -14.35 -17.91 1.83
C GLY A 153 -14.21 -16.56 2.54
N VAL A 154 -12.99 -16.10 2.87
CA VAL A 154 -12.75 -14.76 3.42
C VAL A 154 -12.27 -13.82 2.31
N LEU A 155 -13.03 -12.75 2.08
CA LEU A 155 -12.69 -11.70 1.12
C LEU A 155 -11.82 -10.64 1.80
N TYR A 156 -10.62 -10.44 1.28
CA TYR A 156 -9.70 -9.39 1.69
C TYR A 156 -9.69 -8.28 0.64
N VAL A 157 -9.92 -7.05 1.10
CA VAL A 157 -10.00 -5.87 0.23
C VAL A 157 -9.00 -4.85 0.73
N MET A 158 -7.89 -4.69 0.00
CA MET A 158 -6.91 -3.64 0.24
C MET A 158 -7.23 -2.43 -0.64
N GLY A 159 -6.98 -1.22 -0.16
CA GLY A 159 -7.22 -0.05 -1.00
C GLY A 159 -6.69 1.23 -0.40
N ARG A 160 -6.59 2.25 -1.24
CA ARG A 160 -6.26 3.62 -0.83
C ARG A 160 -7.32 4.54 -1.39
N LEU A 161 -8.24 4.97 -0.53
CA LEU A 161 -9.52 5.55 -0.93
C LEU A 161 -9.84 6.79 -0.10
N ASN A 162 -10.66 7.68 -0.67
CA ASN A 162 -11.27 8.79 0.05
C ASN A 162 -12.60 8.38 0.71
N ASN A 163 -13.22 9.28 1.48
CA ASN A 163 -14.45 8.95 2.21
C ASN A 163 -15.62 8.56 1.30
N ALA A 164 -15.77 9.20 0.15
CA ALA A 164 -16.84 8.90 -0.81
C ALA A 164 -16.63 7.54 -1.48
N GLU A 165 -15.39 7.22 -1.87
CA GLU A 165 -15.01 5.93 -2.44
C GLU A 165 -15.18 4.79 -1.43
N ILE A 166 -14.89 5.02 -0.15
CA ILE A 166 -15.14 4.02 0.92
C ILE A 166 -16.62 3.73 1.06
N ALA A 167 -17.47 4.76 1.03
CA ALA A 167 -18.92 4.58 1.12
C ALA A 167 -19.46 3.76 -0.08
N ASP A 168 -18.98 4.07 -1.29
CA ASP A 168 -19.35 3.32 -2.50
C ASP A 168 -18.82 1.88 -2.48
N LEU A 169 -17.57 1.68 -2.06
CA LEU A 169 -16.99 0.34 -1.88
C LEU A 169 -17.82 -0.49 -0.90
N ASN A 170 -18.28 0.08 0.22
CA ASN A 170 -19.13 -0.65 1.17
C ASN A 170 -20.46 -1.10 0.55
N GLN A 171 -21.06 -0.28 -0.32
CA GLN A 171 -22.28 -0.66 -1.05
C GLN A 171 -22.01 -1.80 -2.04
N VAL A 172 -20.86 -1.78 -2.71
CA VAL A 172 -20.41 -2.86 -3.60
C VAL A 172 -20.17 -4.16 -2.82
N LEU A 173 -19.45 -4.08 -1.69
CA LEU A 173 -19.13 -5.24 -0.87
C LEU A 173 -20.38 -5.90 -0.25
N ALA A 174 -21.43 -5.13 0.02
CA ALA A 174 -22.72 -5.66 0.46
C ALA A 174 -23.43 -6.53 -0.59
N GLN A 175 -23.05 -6.43 -1.87
CA GLN A 175 -23.61 -7.22 -2.97
C GLN A 175 -22.80 -8.48 -3.26
N VAL A 176 -21.63 -8.66 -2.63
CA VAL A 176 -20.77 -9.82 -2.87
C VAL A 176 -21.42 -11.06 -2.25
N GLY A 177 -21.71 -12.05 -3.09
CA GLY A 177 -22.19 -13.36 -2.66
C GLY A 177 -21.04 -14.35 -2.40
N ASN A 178 -21.36 -15.46 -1.73
CA ASN A 178 -20.46 -16.61 -1.53
C ASN A 178 -19.18 -16.31 -0.74
N VAL A 179 -19.24 -15.38 0.22
CA VAL A 179 -18.16 -15.08 1.16
C VAL A 179 -18.68 -15.19 2.60
N THR A 180 -17.89 -15.75 3.48
CA THR A 180 -18.21 -15.95 4.91
C THR A 180 -17.85 -14.71 5.73
N LYS A 181 -16.81 -13.98 5.32
CA LYS A 181 -16.30 -12.80 6.01
C LYS A 181 -15.65 -11.85 5.02
N ILE A 182 -15.77 -10.55 5.29
CA ILE A 182 -15.07 -9.51 4.54
C ILE A 182 -14.12 -8.78 5.50
N VAL A 183 -12.87 -8.62 5.09
CA VAL A 183 -11.82 -7.90 5.80
C VAL A 183 -11.35 -6.75 4.93
N THR A 184 -11.60 -5.52 5.37
CA THR A 184 -11.23 -4.30 4.66
C THR A 184 -9.97 -3.67 5.27
N LEU A 185 -8.93 -3.51 4.44
CA LEU A 185 -7.63 -2.94 4.77
C LEU A 185 -7.45 -1.66 3.94
N ILE A 186 -8.16 -0.59 4.32
CA ILE A 186 -8.22 0.65 3.54
C ILE A 186 -7.40 1.77 4.20
N ASP A 187 -6.45 2.31 3.44
CA ASP A 187 -5.78 3.57 3.75
C ASP A 187 -6.67 4.74 3.34
N ASN A 188 -7.11 5.55 4.30
CA ASN A 188 -7.91 6.74 4.00
C ASN A 188 -7.00 7.94 3.66
N VAL A 189 -7.10 8.43 2.43
CA VAL A 189 -6.22 9.52 1.92
C VAL A 189 -6.42 10.85 2.65
N GLU A 190 -7.60 11.12 3.19
CA GLU A 190 -7.91 12.38 3.88
C GLU A 190 -7.35 12.39 5.31
N THR A 191 -7.38 11.24 5.99
CA THR A 191 -6.83 11.10 7.36
C THR A 191 -5.30 11.26 7.41
N LEU A 192 -4.61 10.88 6.32
CA LEU A 192 -3.15 11.01 6.19
C LEU A 192 -2.71 12.48 6.04
N SER A 193 -3.52 13.34 5.42
CA SER A 193 -3.23 14.77 5.29
C SER A 193 -3.31 15.50 6.64
N ASN A 194 -4.29 15.16 7.48
CA ASN A 194 -4.48 15.81 8.78
C ASN A 194 -3.38 15.49 9.80
N SER A 195 -2.72 14.33 9.66
CA SER A 195 -1.60 13.93 10.53
C SER A 195 -0.32 14.75 10.27
N THR A 196 -0.15 15.29 9.05
CA THR A 196 1.01 16.10 8.69
C THR A 196 0.89 17.55 9.16
N SER A 197 -0.32 18.11 9.22
CA SER A 197 -0.54 19.51 9.63
C SER A 197 -0.41 19.76 11.14
N GLN A 198 -0.61 18.74 11.99
CA GLN A 198 -0.54 18.89 13.45
C GLN A 198 0.90 18.98 13.98
N ASN A 199 1.89 18.44 13.26
CA ASN A 199 3.29 18.43 13.69
C ASN A 199 4.06 19.73 13.40
N PHE A 200 3.50 20.66 12.62
CA PHE A 200 4.11 21.95 12.32
C PHE A 200 3.71 23.08 13.28
N ALA A 201 2.70 22.87 14.14
CA ALA A 201 2.15 23.94 14.98
C ALA A 201 2.80 24.06 16.38
N THR A 202 3.64 23.11 16.81
CA THR A 202 4.12 23.05 18.21
C THR A 202 5.51 23.62 18.49
N THR A 203 6.23 24.19 17.51
CA THR A 203 7.62 24.67 17.73
C THR A 203 7.79 26.19 17.64
N ALA A 204 6.72 26.97 17.56
CA ALA A 204 6.79 28.42 17.39
C ALA A 204 6.36 29.21 18.65
N SER A 205 6.83 28.85 19.85
CA SER A 205 6.62 29.66 21.07
C SER A 205 7.58 29.28 22.22
N SER A 206 8.88 29.54 22.07
CA SER A 206 9.77 29.67 23.25
C SER A 206 11.02 30.49 22.93
N SER A 207 10.87 31.80 22.76
CA SER A 207 11.99 32.74 22.90
C SER A 207 12.27 32.91 24.40
N ALA A 208 13.25 32.17 24.91
CA ALA A 208 13.75 32.37 26.26
C ALA A 208 14.45 33.74 26.36
N LEU A 209 13.90 34.66 27.16
CA LEU A 209 14.60 35.86 27.59
C LEU A 209 15.71 35.43 28.55
N VAL A 210 16.96 35.44 28.08
CA VAL A 210 18.14 35.24 28.92
C VAL A 210 18.29 36.47 29.81
N GLN A 211 17.92 36.34 31.09
CA GLN A 211 18.19 37.34 32.10
C GLN A 211 19.64 37.18 32.57
N THR A 212 20.53 38.09 32.15
CA THR A 212 21.90 38.14 32.66
C THR A 212 21.91 38.63 34.12
N PRO A 213 22.58 37.92 35.05
CA PRO A 213 22.70 38.38 36.43
C PRO A 213 23.59 39.63 36.50
N VAL A 214 23.13 40.62 37.27
CA VAL A 214 23.80 41.90 37.55
C VAL A 214 25.01 41.65 38.45
N ALA A 215 26.15 42.28 38.13
CA ALA A 215 27.36 42.23 38.95
C ALA A 215 27.15 42.94 40.29
N ILE A 216 27.60 42.33 41.38
CA ILE A 216 27.61 42.90 42.73
C ILE A 216 28.84 43.80 42.84
N ASP A 217 28.61 45.09 43.14
CA ASP A 217 29.64 46.11 43.37
C ASP A 217 30.23 45.93 44.79
N PRO A 218 31.56 45.86 45.00
CA PRO A 218 32.16 45.53 46.30
C PRO A 218 32.15 46.66 47.34
N ASP A 219 31.62 47.85 47.04
CA ASP A 219 31.72 49.03 47.93
C ASP A 219 30.42 49.37 48.68
N THR A 220 29.76 48.38 49.29
CA THR A 220 28.69 48.65 50.28
C THR A 220 29.15 48.37 51.70
N VAL A 221 29.50 49.45 52.40
CA VAL A 221 29.85 49.49 53.82
C VAL A 221 28.61 49.18 54.66
N GLU A 222 28.66 48.14 55.51
CA GLU A 222 27.60 47.84 56.50
C GLU A 222 27.50 48.95 57.56
N PRO A 223 26.28 49.42 57.92
CA PRO A 223 26.12 50.25 59.10
C PRO A 223 26.02 49.36 60.34
N THR A 224 26.98 49.55 61.25
CA THR A 224 26.94 49.12 62.63
C THR A 224 25.80 49.82 63.36
N TYR A 225 24.92 49.08 64.04
CA TYR A 225 24.21 49.61 65.20
C TYR A 225 24.24 48.59 66.34
N ALA A 226 24.97 48.99 67.39
CA ALA A 226 24.84 48.51 68.74
C ALA A 226 23.48 48.95 69.34
N GLN A 227 23.13 48.31 70.45
CA GLN A 227 21.86 48.39 71.20
C GLN A 227 21.27 49.79 71.40
#